data_AF-A0A4R1QWZ0-F1
#
_entry.id   AF-A0A4R1QWZ0-F1
#
_cell.length_a   1.000
_cell.length_b   1.000
_cell.length_c   1.000
_cell.angle_alpha   90.00
_cell.angle_beta   90.00
_cell.angle_gamma   90.00
#
_symmetry.space_group_name_H-M   'P 1'
#
loop_
_entity.id
_entity.type
_entity.pdbx_description
1 polymer ?
#
loop_
_entity_poly.entity_id
_entity_poly.type
_entity_poly.pdbx_seq_one_letter_code
_entity_poly.pdbx_strand_id
1 'polypeptide(L)'
;MNILTVENIVKSYGERKLFDHTSFYLQEGEKVGVIGINGTGKSTLLKMMAGLEEPDEGNVIRANHVICTYLSQHPNFDEEETALQAVLKETKEKLRAEGVGEEAWAKESDAKAMLMRIGIADITAKCGTLSGGQRKRLALAAALLSPADILILDEPTNHLDNEMADWLEDMLKKRSGAIVMVTHDRYFLDSVSNRIVEIDKGQIYSYQANYSGYLELKAMREEESFAGERKRQSILRTELEWVKRGARARSTKQKARLERYEELKQVQAPSCDAKVEMSSVASRLGKTTVEISHVSKRYGEKVLIDDFSYLFLKEDRIGFIGENGCGKTTLMKILTGQCEPDSGSVEIGQTVKIGYYAQEIAALEMPQDKKAIDYIRDVAEYVKTEDGSITASQMLERFLFSGSEQYTLIGKLSGGEKRRLALLKVLMSAPNVLILDEPTNDLDIATLAVLEDYLDRFPGIVITVSHDRYFLDRTVRRIFAFEGDGKLRQYEGGYTDYSNKKEAMNAVAAQESDGSVGGKVVKSSVINNSAINGAEEKSGKKSWKVQSSKLKFTYKEQQDYETIEDEIAKLEEYLEVLEERILRASTDFIKLNELTKEKEETEQRLEERMDRWMYLEELKGRIESQ
;
A
#
# COMPACT_ATOMS: atom_id res chain seq x y z
N MET A 1 12.97 -25.33 6.88
CA MET A 1 14.34 -25.46 6.32
C MET A 1 14.55 -24.27 5.38
N ASN A 2 15.77 -23.72 5.26
CA ASN A 2 16.05 -22.66 4.27
C ASN A 2 16.11 -23.30 2.89
N ILE A 3 15.26 -22.84 1.98
CA ILE A 3 15.15 -23.38 0.61
C ILE A 3 15.91 -22.53 -0.40
N LEU A 4 16.10 -21.24 -0.08
CA LEU A 4 16.83 -20.28 -0.90
C LEU A 4 17.52 -19.26 0.03
N THR A 5 18.80 -19.05 -0.21
CA THR A 5 19.60 -18.04 0.48
C THR A 5 20.31 -17.17 -0.55
N VAL A 6 20.21 -15.86 -0.38
CA VAL A 6 20.85 -14.82 -1.16
C VAL A 6 21.80 -14.11 -0.21
N GLU A 7 23.11 -14.19 -0.43
CA GLU A 7 24.10 -13.67 0.50
C GLU A 7 24.94 -12.55 -0.13
N ASN A 8 25.00 -11.42 0.57
CA ASN A 8 25.83 -10.25 0.25
C ASN A 8 25.77 -9.82 -1.22
N ILE A 9 24.56 -9.81 -1.80
CA ILE A 9 24.41 -9.46 -3.21
C ILE A 9 24.68 -7.97 -3.46
N VAL A 10 25.39 -7.71 -4.55
CA VAL A 10 25.53 -6.39 -5.14
C VAL A 10 25.04 -6.45 -6.57
N LYS A 11 24.22 -5.47 -6.95
CA LYS A 11 23.82 -5.29 -8.35
C LYS A 11 23.76 -3.81 -8.67
N SER A 12 24.41 -3.42 -9.77
CA SER A 12 24.38 -2.05 -10.27
C SER A 12 23.95 -2.01 -11.73
N TYR A 13 23.03 -1.10 -12.06
CA TYR A 13 22.65 -0.80 -13.44
C TYR A 13 23.10 0.63 -13.77
N GLY A 14 24.19 0.74 -14.53
CA GLY A 14 24.82 2.03 -14.83
C GLY A 14 25.34 2.71 -13.56
N GLU A 15 24.89 3.95 -13.30
CA GLU A 15 25.25 4.70 -12.08
C GLU A 15 24.37 4.37 -10.86
N ARG A 16 23.27 3.63 -11.06
CA ARG A 16 22.31 3.33 -9.99
C ARG A 16 22.63 1.97 -9.37
N LYS A 17 23.08 1.97 -8.11
CA LYS A 17 23.16 0.77 -7.28
C LYS A 17 21.75 0.30 -6.90
N LEU A 18 21.38 -0.92 -7.27
CA LEU A 18 20.09 -1.52 -6.91
C LEU A 18 20.18 -2.27 -5.58
N PHE A 19 21.29 -2.97 -5.32
CA PHE A 19 21.55 -3.70 -4.09
C PHE A 19 22.97 -3.43 -3.61
N ASP A 20 23.15 -3.24 -2.30
CA ASP A 20 24.43 -2.95 -1.67
C ASP A 20 24.66 -3.88 -0.48
N HIS A 21 25.34 -5.00 -0.72
CA HIS A 21 25.69 -6.04 0.27
C HIS A 21 24.48 -6.56 1.06
N THR A 22 23.38 -6.84 0.37
CA THR A 22 22.14 -7.29 1.02
C THR A 22 22.07 -8.80 1.10
N SER A 23 21.52 -9.31 2.20
CA SER A 23 21.26 -10.73 2.37
C SER A 23 19.78 -11.00 2.59
N PHE A 24 19.27 -12.06 1.99
CA PHE A 24 17.88 -12.49 2.06
C PHE A 24 17.81 -14.01 2.16
N TYR A 25 16.95 -14.53 3.02
CA TYR A 25 16.68 -15.95 3.12
C TYR A 25 15.19 -16.21 2.93
N LEU A 26 14.86 -17.39 2.42
CA LEU A 26 13.48 -17.88 2.27
C LEU A 26 13.37 -19.25 2.93
N GLN A 27 12.36 -19.39 3.78
CA GLN A 27 12.05 -20.67 4.42
C GLN A 27 10.88 -21.36 3.70
N GLU A 28 10.84 -22.68 3.86
CA GLU A 28 9.73 -23.51 3.38
C GLU A 28 8.39 -23.07 3.97
N GLY A 29 7.37 -22.89 3.11
CA GLY A 29 6.03 -22.46 3.52
C GLY A 29 5.87 -20.95 3.81
N GLU A 30 6.93 -20.14 3.67
CA GLU A 30 6.82 -18.69 3.80
C GLU A 30 6.11 -18.05 2.60
N LYS A 31 5.27 -17.05 2.88
CA LYS A 31 4.56 -16.27 1.86
C LYS A 31 5.05 -14.83 1.95
N VAL A 32 6.05 -14.53 1.15
CA VAL A 32 6.80 -13.29 1.19
C VAL A 32 6.24 -12.29 0.19
N GLY A 33 5.79 -11.14 0.67
CA GLY A 33 5.43 -9.99 -0.15
C GLY A 33 6.61 -9.04 -0.26
N VAL A 34 7.13 -8.81 -1.47
CA VAL A 34 8.23 -7.89 -1.74
C VAL A 34 7.66 -6.54 -2.19
N ILE A 35 8.01 -5.49 -1.45
CA ILE A 35 7.55 -4.12 -1.68
C ILE A 35 8.74 -3.17 -1.85
N GLY A 36 8.49 -2.05 -2.51
CA GLY A 36 9.51 -1.04 -2.79
C GLY A 36 9.07 -0.09 -3.89
N ILE A 37 9.72 1.07 -3.93
CA ILE A 37 9.50 2.10 -4.94
C ILE A 37 9.85 1.54 -6.33
N ASN A 38 9.20 2.03 -7.38
CA ASN A 38 9.56 1.62 -8.73
C ASN A 38 11.03 1.96 -9.06
N GLY A 39 11.73 1.00 -9.66
CA GLY A 39 13.16 1.13 -9.97
C GLY A 39 14.12 0.78 -8.83
N THR A 40 13.65 0.26 -7.69
CA THR A 40 14.54 -0.26 -6.61
C THR A 40 15.07 -1.67 -6.88
N GLY A 41 14.65 -2.34 -7.96
CA GLY A 41 15.16 -3.66 -8.35
C GLY A 41 14.29 -4.84 -7.92
N LYS A 42 13.02 -4.66 -7.54
CA LYS A 42 12.07 -5.74 -7.19
C LYS A 42 12.07 -6.90 -8.19
N SER A 43 11.82 -6.62 -9.48
CA SER A 43 11.83 -7.65 -10.53
C SER A 43 13.24 -8.23 -10.76
N THR A 44 14.29 -7.45 -10.56
CA THR A 44 15.68 -7.93 -10.63
C THR A 44 15.97 -8.94 -9.51
N LEU A 45 15.49 -8.68 -8.28
CA LEU A 45 15.58 -9.64 -7.17
C LEU A 45 14.86 -10.95 -7.53
N LEU A 46 13.62 -10.88 -8.03
CA LEU A 46 12.88 -12.08 -8.44
C LEU A 46 13.61 -12.86 -9.54
N LYS A 47 14.19 -12.19 -10.53
CA LYS A 47 14.99 -12.83 -11.60
C LYS A 47 16.25 -13.51 -11.07
N MET A 48 16.95 -12.89 -10.12
CA MET A 48 18.10 -13.52 -9.45
C MET A 48 17.66 -14.75 -8.63
N MET A 49 16.55 -14.64 -7.92
CA MET A 49 15.95 -15.76 -7.18
C MET A 49 15.43 -16.89 -8.09
N ALA A 50 15.05 -16.57 -9.33
CA ALA A 50 14.65 -17.53 -10.36
C ALA A 50 15.86 -18.11 -11.13
N GLY A 51 17.01 -17.41 -11.13
CA GLY A 51 18.26 -17.86 -11.77
C GLY A 51 18.34 -17.44 -13.24
N LEU A 52 17.54 -16.45 -13.62
CA LEU A 52 17.53 -15.85 -14.94
C LEU A 52 18.55 -14.72 -15.07
N GLU A 53 19.05 -14.22 -13.94
CA GLU A 53 20.01 -13.12 -13.87
C GLU A 53 21.05 -13.40 -12.77
N GLU A 54 22.32 -13.16 -13.07
CA GLU A 54 23.41 -13.34 -12.12
C GLU A 54 23.71 -12.02 -11.36
N PRO A 55 23.99 -12.09 -10.04
CA PRO A 55 24.45 -10.94 -9.28
C PRO A 55 25.87 -10.52 -9.71
N ASP A 56 26.23 -9.25 -9.51
CA ASP A 56 27.59 -8.78 -9.84
C ASP A 56 28.60 -9.25 -8.77
N GLU A 57 28.17 -9.23 -7.50
CA GLU A 57 28.87 -9.82 -6.36
C GLU A 57 27.87 -10.55 -5.45
N GLY A 58 28.36 -11.50 -4.65
CA GLY A 58 27.54 -12.33 -3.76
C GLY A 58 27.11 -13.65 -4.41
N ASN A 59 26.34 -14.46 -3.68
CA ASN A 59 25.91 -15.78 -4.13
C ASN A 59 24.42 -16.01 -3.89
N VAL A 60 23.79 -16.72 -4.82
CA VAL A 60 22.42 -17.23 -4.68
C VAL A 60 22.51 -18.76 -4.56
N ILE A 61 22.18 -19.28 -3.39
CA ILE A 61 22.25 -20.70 -3.06
C ILE A 61 20.83 -21.24 -2.95
N ARG A 62 20.54 -22.32 -3.70
CA ARG A 62 19.26 -23.06 -3.63
C ARG A 62 19.50 -24.43 -3.02
N ALA A 63 18.53 -24.92 -2.26
CA ALA A 63 18.57 -26.30 -1.80
C ALA A 63 18.43 -27.27 -2.99
N ASN A 64 19.26 -28.31 -3.00
CA ASN A 64 19.19 -29.39 -4.00
C ASN A 64 17.78 -30.01 -3.89
N HIS A 65 17.05 -30.11 -5.01
CA HIS A 65 15.66 -30.61 -5.15
C HIS A 65 14.50 -29.59 -5.08
N VAL A 66 14.76 -28.30 -4.89
CA VAL A 66 13.68 -27.29 -4.84
C VAL A 66 13.24 -26.85 -6.25
N ILE A 67 11.96 -27.04 -6.57
CA ILE A 67 11.38 -26.62 -7.85
C ILE A 67 10.97 -25.15 -7.79
N CYS A 68 11.64 -24.31 -8.60
CA CYS A 68 11.34 -22.89 -8.69
C CYS A 68 10.56 -22.57 -9.97
N THR A 69 9.35 -22.02 -9.82
CA THR A 69 8.54 -21.53 -10.94
C THR A 69 8.43 -20.02 -10.88
N TYR A 70 8.81 -19.35 -11.97
CA TYR A 70 8.75 -17.89 -12.10
C TYR A 70 7.68 -17.47 -13.10
N LEU A 71 6.78 -16.58 -12.68
CA LEU A 71 5.85 -15.87 -13.55
C LEU A 71 6.43 -14.50 -13.90
N SER A 72 6.84 -14.33 -15.15
CA SER A 72 7.36 -13.06 -15.65
C SER A 72 6.26 -12.04 -15.97
N GLN A 73 6.57 -10.75 -15.85
CA GLN A 73 5.67 -9.64 -16.19
C GLN A 73 5.26 -9.62 -17.68
N HIS A 74 6.15 -10.06 -18.57
CA HIS A 74 5.92 -10.17 -20.01
C HIS A 74 6.13 -11.61 -20.47
N PRO A 75 5.11 -12.47 -20.33
CA PRO A 75 5.24 -13.86 -20.75
C PRO A 75 5.39 -13.92 -22.27
N ASN A 76 6.38 -14.69 -22.72
CA ASN A 76 6.63 -14.92 -24.14
C ASN A 76 6.03 -16.28 -24.53
N PHE A 77 4.96 -16.26 -25.31
CA PHE A 77 4.34 -17.45 -25.88
C PHE A 77 4.56 -17.45 -27.39
N ASP A 78 4.70 -18.64 -27.97
CA ASP A 78 4.72 -18.79 -29.42
C ASP A 78 3.35 -18.36 -29.99
N GLU A 79 3.36 -17.45 -30.96
CA GLU A 79 2.15 -16.84 -31.50
C GLU A 79 1.23 -17.85 -32.19
N GLU A 80 1.79 -18.96 -32.68
CA GLU A 80 1.09 -20.01 -33.41
C GLU A 80 0.49 -21.10 -32.51
N GLU A 81 0.91 -21.19 -31.24
CA GLU A 81 0.42 -22.20 -30.30
C GLU A 81 -0.98 -21.85 -29.79
N THR A 82 -1.80 -22.88 -29.55
CA THR A 82 -3.10 -22.68 -28.89
C THR A 82 -2.91 -22.45 -27.40
N ALA A 83 -3.86 -21.75 -26.77
CA ALA A 83 -3.82 -21.48 -25.33
C ALA A 83 -3.57 -22.75 -24.48
N LEU A 84 -4.26 -23.85 -24.81
CA LEU A 84 -4.03 -25.14 -24.13
C LEU A 84 -2.62 -25.69 -24.36
N GLN A 85 -2.13 -25.62 -25.60
CA GLN A 85 -0.82 -26.15 -25.96
C GLN A 85 0.29 -25.39 -25.26
N ALA A 86 0.21 -24.06 -25.19
CA ALA A 86 1.18 -23.22 -24.50
C ALA A 86 1.27 -23.60 -23.01
N VAL A 87 0.13 -23.71 -22.32
CA VAL A 87 0.08 -24.09 -20.89
C VAL A 87 0.64 -25.49 -20.68
N LEU A 88 0.23 -26.46 -21.50
CA LEU A 88 0.71 -27.84 -21.39
C LEU A 88 2.19 -27.96 -21.72
N LYS A 89 2.70 -27.21 -22.70
CA LYS A 89 4.10 -27.20 -23.09
C LYS A 89 4.96 -26.65 -21.97
N GLU A 90 4.61 -25.49 -21.42
CA GLU A 90 5.35 -24.87 -20.32
C GLU A 90 5.34 -25.77 -19.07
N THR A 91 4.19 -26.40 -18.77
CA THR A 91 4.08 -27.37 -17.68
C THR A 91 4.93 -28.62 -17.95
N LYS A 92 4.94 -29.13 -19.19
CA LYS A 92 5.71 -30.32 -19.58
C LYS A 92 7.22 -30.06 -19.65
N GLU A 93 7.66 -28.89 -20.08
CA GLU A 93 9.07 -28.51 -20.11
C GLU A 93 9.65 -28.45 -18.69
N LYS A 94 8.91 -27.85 -17.75
CA LYS A 94 9.28 -27.81 -16.33
C LYS A 94 9.30 -29.20 -15.69
N LEU A 95 8.35 -30.07 -16.02
CA LEU A 95 8.31 -31.47 -15.56
C LEU A 95 9.44 -32.34 -16.18
N ARG A 96 9.79 -32.11 -17.45
CA ARG A 96 10.85 -32.87 -18.16
C ARG A 96 12.24 -32.56 -17.66
N ALA A 97 12.50 -31.34 -17.21
CA ALA A 97 13.77 -30.95 -16.61
C ALA A 97 14.14 -31.81 -15.38
N GLU A 98 13.17 -32.46 -14.75
CA GLU A 98 13.33 -33.11 -13.44
C GLU A 98 12.92 -34.59 -13.40
N GLY A 99 12.59 -35.21 -14.55
CA GLY A 99 12.44 -36.66 -14.66
C GLY A 99 11.12 -37.26 -14.19
N VAL A 100 10.07 -36.45 -13.95
CA VAL A 100 8.73 -36.94 -13.59
C VAL A 100 7.92 -37.21 -14.85
N GLY A 101 8.01 -38.43 -15.37
CA GLY A 101 7.15 -38.94 -16.44
C GLY A 101 5.87 -39.56 -15.86
N GLU A 102 4.72 -39.35 -16.52
CA GLU A 102 3.44 -40.06 -16.33
C GLU A 102 2.29 -39.41 -15.52
N GLU A 103 2.12 -38.08 -15.56
CA GLU A 103 0.85 -37.42 -15.12
C GLU A 103 0.24 -36.47 -16.17
N ALA A 104 0.49 -36.71 -17.45
CA ALA A 104 0.13 -35.75 -18.51
C ALA A 104 -1.40 -35.59 -18.72
N TRP A 105 -2.21 -36.62 -18.43
CA TRP A 105 -3.65 -36.61 -18.70
C TRP A 105 -4.51 -35.98 -17.60
N ALA A 106 -4.16 -36.19 -16.32
CA ALA A 106 -4.86 -35.52 -15.20
C ALA A 106 -4.69 -33.99 -15.31
N LYS A 107 -3.46 -33.56 -15.64
CA LYS A 107 -3.11 -32.14 -15.78
C LYS A 107 -3.78 -31.46 -16.98
N GLU A 108 -4.25 -32.20 -18.00
CA GLU A 108 -4.99 -31.60 -19.11
C GLU A 108 -6.42 -31.21 -18.71
N SER A 109 -7.10 -32.05 -17.91
CA SER A 109 -8.43 -31.71 -17.37
C SER A 109 -8.34 -30.53 -16.41
N ASP A 110 -7.34 -30.53 -15.53
CA ASP A 110 -7.08 -29.43 -14.60
C ASP A 110 -6.71 -28.14 -15.35
N ALA A 111 -5.92 -28.24 -16.42
CA ALA A 111 -5.60 -27.10 -17.27
C ALA A 111 -6.86 -26.51 -17.93
N LYS A 112 -7.75 -27.34 -18.48
CA LYS A 112 -9.02 -26.88 -19.06
C LYS A 112 -9.90 -26.21 -18.00
N ALA A 113 -10.00 -26.81 -16.81
CA ALA A 113 -10.77 -26.24 -15.70
C ALA A 113 -10.20 -24.87 -15.24
N MET A 114 -8.88 -24.75 -15.11
CA MET A 114 -8.24 -23.48 -14.77
C MET A 114 -8.41 -22.43 -15.87
N LEU A 115 -8.25 -22.78 -17.14
CA LEU A 115 -8.43 -21.85 -18.27
C LEU A 115 -9.86 -21.30 -18.33
N MET A 116 -10.86 -22.16 -18.16
CA MET A 116 -12.26 -21.75 -18.08
C MET A 116 -12.49 -20.80 -16.91
N ARG A 117 -11.93 -21.12 -15.74
CA ARG A 117 -12.08 -20.29 -14.52
C ARG A 117 -11.37 -18.95 -14.61
N ILE A 118 -10.29 -18.87 -15.38
CA ILE A 118 -9.52 -17.66 -15.66
C ILE A 118 -10.16 -16.79 -16.78
N GLY A 119 -11.30 -17.25 -17.33
CA GLY A 119 -12.07 -16.51 -18.34
C GLY A 119 -11.55 -16.66 -19.77
N ILE A 120 -10.70 -17.67 -20.04
CA ILE A 120 -10.29 -18.02 -21.40
C ILE A 120 -11.27 -19.10 -21.91
N ALA A 121 -12.38 -18.64 -22.49
CA ALA A 121 -13.43 -19.52 -22.99
C ALA A 121 -13.00 -20.30 -24.24
N ASP A 122 -12.24 -19.67 -25.14
CA ASP A 122 -11.71 -20.33 -26.33
C ASP A 122 -10.32 -20.89 -26.09
N ILE A 123 -10.30 -22.16 -25.71
CA ILE A 123 -9.10 -22.95 -25.43
C ILE A 123 -8.30 -23.25 -26.71
N THR A 124 -8.92 -23.10 -27.88
CA THR A 124 -8.33 -23.32 -29.21
C THR A 124 -7.80 -22.06 -29.87
N ALA A 125 -8.07 -20.89 -29.30
CA ALA A 125 -7.54 -19.62 -29.78
C ALA A 125 -6.00 -19.61 -29.76
N LYS A 126 -5.42 -18.98 -30.78
CA LYS A 126 -3.96 -18.80 -30.89
C LYS A 126 -3.48 -17.74 -29.90
N CYS A 127 -2.29 -17.95 -29.34
CA CYS A 127 -1.72 -17.02 -28.36
C CYS A 127 -1.50 -15.61 -28.94
N GLY A 128 -1.24 -15.48 -30.25
CA GLY A 128 -1.10 -14.19 -30.93
C GLY A 128 -2.39 -13.35 -30.99
N THR A 129 -3.57 -13.97 -30.89
CA THR A 129 -4.86 -13.24 -30.91
C THR A 129 -5.31 -12.76 -29.53
N LEU A 130 -4.64 -13.21 -28.46
CA LEU A 130 -5.02 -12.89 -27.09
C LEU A 130 -4.55 -11.48 -26.70
N SER A 131 -5.41 -10.78 -25.95
CA SER A 131 -5.01 -9.49 -25.36
C SER A 131 -3.84 -9.67 -24.39
N GLY A 132 -3.08 -8.60 -24.12
CA GLY A 132 -1.95 -8.67 -23.17
C GLY A 132 -2.38 -9.20 -21.78
N GLY A 133 -3.56 -8.79 -21.30
CA GLY A 133 -4.15 -9.31 -20.05
C GLY A 133 -4.52 -10.78 -20.13
N GLN A 134 -5.07 -11.26 -21.25
CA GLN A 134 -5.36 -12.68 -21.47
C GLN A 134 -4.09 -13.52 -21.55
N ARG A 135 -3.02 -13.01 -22.17
CA ARG A 135 -1.70 -13.67 -22.19
C ARG A 135 -1.10 -13.79 -20.78
N LYS A 136 -1.23 -12.73 -19.96
CA LYS A 136 -0.76 -12.78 -18.56
C LYS A 136 -1.55 -13.78 -17.73
N ARG A 137 -2.88 -13.81 -17.89
CA ARG A 137 -3.77 -14.80 -17.30
C ARG A 137 -3.42 -16.24 -17.70
N LEU A 138 -3.05 -16.45 -18.96
CA LEU A 138 -2.57 -17.73 -19.48
C LEU A 138 -1.28 -18.18 -18.79
N ALA A 139 -0.31 -17.26 -18.65
CA ALA A 139 0.94 -17.52 -17.95
C ALA A 139 0.73 -17.81 -16.46
N LEU A 140 -0.19 -17.09 -15.82
CA LEU A 140 -0.57 -17.36 -14.45
C LEU A 140 -1.15 -18.77 -14.32
N ALA A 141 -2.02 -19.20 -15.24
CA ALA A 141 -2.54 -20.57 -15.27
C ALA A 141 -1.40 -21.61 -15.38
N ALA A 142 -0.46 -21.40 -16.30
CA ALA A 142 0.69 -22.29 -16.49
C ALA A 142 1.60 -22.35 -15.26
N ALA A 143 1.87 -21.21 -14.62
CA ALA A 143 2.66 -21.13 -13.40
C ALA A 143 1.97 -21.79 -12.20
N LEU A 144 0.63 -21.69 -12.10
CA LEU A 144 -0.13 -22.30 -11.01
C LEU A 144 -0.27 -23.83 -11.17
N LEU A 145 -0.38 -24.33 -12.40
CA LEU A 145 -0.47 -25.77 -12.70
C LEU A 145 0.88 -26.48 -12.58
N SER A 146 1.98 -25.75 -12.73
CA SER A 146 3.32 -26.29 -12.57
C SER A 146 3.58 -26.63 -11.09
N PRO A 147 4.07 -27.84 -10.77
CA PRO A 147 4.55 -28.13 -9.43
C PRO A 147 5.68 -27.17 -9.10
N ALA A 148 5.64 -26.54 -7.93
CA ALA A 148 6.68 -25.62 -7.50
C ALA A 148 6.71 -25.58 -5.97
N ASP A 149 7.91 -25.74 -5.42
CA ASP A 149 8.20 -25.54 -4.00
C ASP A 149 8.44 -24.06 -3.69
N ILE A 150 8.98 -23.32 -4.67
CA ILE A 150 9.07 -21.86 -4.69
C ILE A 150 8.28 -21.34 -5.87
N LEU A 151 7.19 -20.63 -5.59
CA LEU A 151 6.43 -19.89 -6.59
C LEU A 151 6.80 -18.40 -6.53
N ILE A 152 7.38 -17.90 -7.61
CA ILE A 152 7.76 -16.48 -7.74
C ILE A 152 6.78 -15.78 -8.69
N LEU A 153 6.08 -14.76 -8.20
CA LEU A 153 5.05 -14.03 -8.94
C LEU A 153 5.41 -12.54 -9.06
N ASP A 154 5.60 -12.05 -10.28
CA ASP A 154 5.83 -10.61 -10.54
C ASP A 154 4.52 -9.92 -10.97
N GLU A 155 3.94 -9.11 -10.09
CA GLU A 155 2.70 -8.35 -10.24
C GLU A 155 1.50 -9.20 -10.72
N PRO A 156 1.13 -10.31 -10.05
CA PRO A 156 0.13 -11.25 -10.56
C PRO A 156 -1.29 -10.65 -10.64
N THR A 157 -1.57 -9.61 -9.86
CA THR A 157 -2.89 -8.96 -9.75
C THR A 157 -3.16 -7.96 -10.87
N ASN A 158 -2.15 -7.45 -11.58
CA ASN A 158 -2.38 -6.45 -12.63
C ASN A 158 -3.24 -7.03 -13.76
N HIS A 159 -4.26 -6.28 -14.16
CA HIS A 159 -5.25 -6.66 -15.18
C HIS A 159 -6.14 -7.87 -14.82
N LEU A 160 -6.15 -8.30 -13.55
CA LEU A 160 -7.18 -9.18 -13.04
C LEU A 160 -8.40 -8.35 -12.65
N ASP A 161 -9.58 -8.92 -12.89
CA ASP A 161 -10.81 -8.38 -12.33
C ASP A 161 -10.93 -8.80 -10.86
N ASN A 162 -11.91 -8.22 -10.16
CA ASN A 162 -11.99 -8.36 -8.72
C ASN A 162 -12.33 -9.81 -8.32
N GLU A 163 -13.16 -10.50 -9.10
CA GLU A 163 -13.55 -11.90 -8.85
C GLU A 163 -12.38 -12.85 -9.07
N MET A 164 -11.57 -12.63 -10.11
CA MET A 164 -10.37 -13.42 -10.33
C MET A 164 -9.28 -13.15 -9.31
N ALA A 165 -9.17 -11.92 -8.81
CA ALA A 165 -8.27 -11.58 -7.71
C ALA A 165 -8.67 -12.34 -6.43
N ASP A 166 -9.96 -12.38 -6.07
CA ASP A 166 -10.47 -13.16 -4.93
C ASP A 166 -10.15 -14.65 -5.08
N TRP A 167 -10.37 -15.19 -6.28
CA TRP A 167 -10.04 -16.58 -6.58
C TRP A 167 -8.54 -16.87 -6.44
N LEU A 168 -7.68 -15.96 -6.92
CA LEU A 168 -6.23 -16.11 -6.82
C LEU A 168 -5.77 -16.08 -5.36
N GLU A 169 -6.32 -15.17 -4.55
CA GLU A 169 -6.04 -15.11 -3.11
C GLU A 169 -6.36 -16.46 -2.43
N ASP A 170 -7.54 -17.01 -2.68
CA ASP A 170 -7.96 -18.29 -2.11
C ASP A 170 -7.07 -19.45 -2.56
N MET A 171 -6.63 -19.44 -3.82
CA MET A 171 -5.74 -20.45 -4.36
C MET A 171 -4.35 -20.39 -3.69
N LEU A 172 -3.77 -19.19 -3.58
CA LEU A 172 -2.46 -19.00 -2.94
C LEU A 172 -2.50 -19.22 -1.43
N LYS A 173 -3.65 -18.97 -0.77
CA LYS A 173 -3.86 -19.32 0.64
C LYS A 173 -3.78 -20.82 0.87
N LYS A 174 -4.42 -21.62 0.01
CA LYS A 174 -4.49 -23.09 0.10
C LYS A 174 -3.20 -23.79 -0.32
N ARG A 175 -2.39 -23.17 -1.18
CA ARG A 175 -1.15 -23.77 -1.69
C ARG A 175 -0.13 -23.99 -0.57
N SER A 176 0.40 -25.20 -0.50
CA SER A 176 1.58 -25.54 0.30
C SER A 176 2.85 -25.24 -0.49
N GLY A 177 3.84 -24.63 0.16
CA GLY A 177 5.09 -24.21 -0.49
C GLY A 177 5.41 -22.75 -0.19
N ALA A 178 6.62 -22.32 -0.53
CA ALA A 178 7.01 -20.94 -0.39
C ALA A 178 6.53 -20.11 -1.58
N ILE A 179 6.05 -18.90 -1.30
CA ILE A 179 5.57 -17.95 -2.30
C ILE A 179 6.37 -16.67 -2.12
N VAL A 180 6.90 -16.14 -3.22
CA VAL A 180 7.52 -14.81 -3.26
C VAL A 180 6.77 -14.02 -4.30
N MET A 181 6.12 -12.93 -3.89
CA MET A 181 5.30 -12.13 -4.78
C MET A 181 5.69 -10.67 -4.69
N VAL A 182 5.75 -10.00 -5.84
CA VAL A 182 5.77 -8.54 -5.93
C VAL A 182 4.36 -8.15 -6.36
N THR A 183 3.70 -7.31 -5.58
CA THR A 183 2.38 -6.78 -5.93
C THR A 183 2.19 -5.40 -5.31
N HIS A 184 1.40 -4.58 -5.98
CA HIS A 184 0.94 -3.30 -5.45
C HIS A 184 -0.42 -3.35 -4.76
N ASP A 185 -1.11 -4.50 -4.80
CA ASP A 185 -2.38 -4.70 -4.12
C ASP A 185 -2.18 -4.93 -2.61
N ARG A 186 -2.61 -3.94 -1.82
CA ARG A 186 -2.46 -3.92 -0.36
C ARG A 186 -3.32 -4.96 0.34
N TYR A 187 -4.54 -5.20 -0.12
CA TYR A 187 -5.40 -6.23 0.46
C TYR A 187 -4.88 -7.63 0.12
N PHE A 188 -4.38 -7.83 -1.10
CA PHE A 188 -3.75 -9.08 -1.48
C PHE A 188 -2.53 -9.41 -0.61
N LEU A 189 -1.65 -8.42 -0.37
CA LEU A 189 -0.53 -8.58 0.54
C LEU A 189 -0.99 -8.88 1.97
N ASP A 190 -1.97 -8.15 2.47
CA ASP A 190 -2.46 -8.35 3.84
C ASP A 190 -3.07 -9.74 4.05
N SER A 191 -3.74 -10.27 3.02
CA SER A 191 -4.45 -11.54 3.09
C SER A 191 -3.60 -12.78 2.82
N VAL A 192 -2.61 -12.68 1.92
CA VAL A 192 -1.81 -13.83 1.47
C VAL A 192 -0.43 -13.86 2.12
N SER A 193 0.19 -12.71 2.39
CA SER A 193 1.56 -12.66 2.90
C SER A 193 1.62 -12.82 4.42
N ASN A 194 2.67 -13.51 4.89
CA ASN A 194 3.00 -13.63 6.31
C ASN A 194 4.32 -12.93 6.67
N ARG A 195 5.06 -12.48 5.65
CA ARG A 195 6.30 -11.72 5.80
C ARG A 195 6.37 -10.68 4.69
N ILE A 196 6.61 -9.43 5.04
CA ILE A 196 6.83 -8.34 4.10
C ILE A 196 8.33 -8.04 4.02
N VAL A 197 8.81 -7.83 2.81
CA VAL A 197 10.21 -7.49 2.53
C VAL A 197 10.23 -6.17 1.78
N GLU A 198 10.77 -5.14 2.42
CA GLU A 198 10.93 -3.82 1.83
C GLU A 198 12.33 -3.65 1.24
N ILE A 199 12.38 -3.24 -0.03
CA ILE A 199 13.60 -2.81 -0.70
C ILE A 199 13.60 -1.29 -0.73
N ASP A 200 14.46 -0.68 0.10
CA ASP A 200 14.67 0.77 0.14
C ASP A 200 16.16 1.09 0.08
N LYS A 201 16.53 2.05 -0.79
CA LYS A 201 17.90 2.59 -0.96
C LYS A 201 19.01 1.52 -1.04
N GLY A 202 18.72 0.42 -1.72
CA GLY A 202 19.67 -0.68 -1.91
C GLY A 202 19.86 -1.60 -0.71
N GLN A 203 19.03 -1.46 0.32
CA GLN A 203 18.95 -2.33 1.48
C GLN A 203 17.64 -3.13 1.46
N ILE A 204 17.68 -4.35 2.01
CA ILE A 204 16.52 -5.24 2.13
C ILE A 204 16.16 -5.35 3.60
N TYR A 205 14.93 -4.99 3.95
CA TYR A 205 14.39 -5.07 5.31
C TYR A 205 13.27 -6.10 5.36
N SER A 206 13.35 -7.05 6.29
CA SER A 206 12.36 -8.10 6.45
C SER A 206 11.52 -7.87 7.71
N TYR A 207 10.21 -7.97 7.56
CA TYR A 207 9.21 -7.77 8.60
C TYR A 207 8.32 -9.01 8.68
N GLN A 208 8.34 -9.71 9.81
CA GLN A 208 7.51 -10.91 10.02
C GLN A 208 6.08 -10.51 10.42
N ALA A 209 5.37 -9.88 9.50
CA ALA A 209 4.00 -9.42 9.65
C ALA A 209 3.28 -9.40 8.29
N ASN A 210 1.96 -9.27 8.31
CA ASN A 210 1.17 -8.90 7.14
C ASN A 210 1.41 -7.43 6.75
N TYR A 211 0.75 -6.95 5.70
CA TYR A 211 0.93 -5.58 5.22
C TYR A 211 0.55 -4.53 6.26
N SER A 212 -0.55 -4.73 6.99
CA SER A 212 -0.99 -3.80 8.04
C SER A 212 0.04 -3.71 9.18
N GLY A 213 0.52 -4.85 9.69
CA GLY A 213 1.54 -4.87 10.73
C GLY A 213 2.90 -4.34 10.26
N TYR A 214 3.23 -4.50 8.97
CA TYR A 214 4.41 -3.88 8.37
C TYR A 214 4.36 -2.35 8.46
N LEU A 215 3.21 -1.71 8.20
CA LEU A 215 3.08 -0.26 8.29
C LEU A 215 3.37 0.26 9.71
N GLU A 216 2.90 -0.46 10.73
CA GLU A 216 3.17 -0.15 12.13
C GLU A 216 4.65 -0.30 12.46
N LEU A 217 5.27 -1.43 12.11
CA LEU A 217 6.69 -1.69 12.35
C LEU A 217 7.59 -0.71 11.59
N LYS A 218 7.18 -0.29 10.38
CA LYS A 218 7.87 0.74 9.62
C LYS A 218 7.77 2.10 10.31
N ALA A 219 6.59 2.48 10.79
CA ALA A 219 6.41 3.73 11.52
C ALA A 219 7.27 3.78 12.80
N MET A 220 7.31 2.68 13.56
CA MET A 220 8.18 2.54 14.74
C MET A 220 9.66 2.73 14.36
N ARG A 221 10.11 2.07 13.29
CA ARG A 221 11.48 2.21 12.78
C ARG A 221 11.80 3.64 12.34
N GLU A 222 10.89 4.30 11.64
CA GLU A 222 11.06 5.70 11.24
C GLU A 222 11.18 6.61 12.47
N GLU A 223 10.34 6.41 13.48
CA GLU A 223 10.35 7.18 14.73
C GLU A 223 11.66 6.96 15.51
N GLU A 224 12.12 5.71 15.62
CA GLU A 224 13.41 5.39 16.23
C GLU A 224 14.58 6.05 15.49
N SER A 225 14.57 6.00 14.16
CA SER A 225 15.60 6.64 13.34
C SER A 225 15.63 8.17 13.54
N PHE A 226 14.45 8.78 13.69
CA PHE A 226 14.30 10.21 13.89
C PHE A 226 14.67 10.63 15.31
N ALA A 227 14.32 9.84 16.33
CA ALA A 227 14.76 10.05 17.70
C ALA A 227 16.29 9.92 17.81
N GLY A 228 16.89 8.94 17.13
CA GLY A 228 18.33 8.78 17.00
C GLY A 228 19.00 10.00 16.38
N GLU A 229 18.45 10.52 15.27
CA GLU A 229 18.99 11.71 14.61
C GLU A 229 18.84 12.97 15.46
N ARG A 230 17.70 13.17 16.14
CA ARG A 230 17.51 14.28 17.08
C ARG A 230 18.55 14.25 18.20
N LYS A 231 18.80 13.07 18.78
CA LYS A 231 19.86 12.87 19.79
C LYS A 231 21.23 13.19 19.19
N ARG A 232 21.54 12.70 17.99
CA ARG A 232 22.79 12.99 17.28
C ARG A 232 23.01 14.49 17.05
N GLN A 233 22.00 15.20 16.55
CA GLN A 233 22.08 16.65 16.30
C GLN A 233 22.27 17.44 17.60
N SER A 234 21.61 17.04 18.68
CA SER A 234 21.79 17.66 20.01
C SER A 234 23.23 17.48 20.53
N ILE A 235 23.78 16.26 20.43
CA ILE A 235 25.18 15.96 20.78
C ILE A 235 26.12 16.78 19.90
N LEU A 236 25.90 16.80 18.59
CA LEU A 236 26.75 17.50 17.62
C LEU A 236 26.75 19.01 17.87
N ARG A 237 25.59 19.60 18.23
CA ARG A 237 25.49 21.01 18.63
C ARG A 237 26.32 21.30 19.89
N THR A 238 26.19 20.47 20.91
CA THR A 238 26.91 20.62 22.18
C THR A 238 28.43 20.52 21.99
N GLU A 239 28.88 19.54 21.20
CA GLU A 239 30.30 19.37 20.87
C GLU A 239 30.84 20.53 20.00
N LEU A 240 30.04 21.04 19.07
CA LEU A 240 30.42 22.18 18.22
C LEU A 240 30.59 23.47 19.05
N GLU A 241 29.72 23.71 20.02
CA GLU A 241 29.89 24.81 20.98
C GLU A 241 31.18 24.66 21.80
N TRP A 242 31.52 23.44 22.23
CA TRP A 242 32.76 23.16 22.95
C TRP A 242 34.02 23.42 22.09
N VAL A 243 34.02 22.97 20.82
CA VAL A 243 35.11 23.26 19.87
C VAL A 243 35.24 24.76 19.62
N LYS A 244 34.13 25.48 19.42
CA LYS A 244 34.10 26.94 19.23
C LYS A 244 34.66 27.73 20.41
N ARG A 245 34.53 27.21 21.64
CA ARG A 245 35.12 27.81 22.85
C ARG A 245 36.65 27.69 22.91
N GLY A 246 37.30 27.11 21.91
CA GLY A 246 38.76 27.19 21.72
C GLY A 246 39.55 26.10 22.45
N ALA A 247 38.99 24.90 22.59
CA ALA A 247 39.72 23.76 23.14
C ALA A 247 40.90 23.37 22.21
N ARG A 248 42.14 23.72 22.61
CA ARG A 248 43.35 23.22 21.94
C ARG A 248 43.56 21.76 22.35
N ALA A 249 43.47 20.82 21.40
CA ALA A 249 43.63 19.38 21.59
C ALA A 249 45.05 19.00 22.07
N ARG A 250 45.34 19.18 23.36
CA ARG A 250 46.64 18.88 23.96
C ARG A 250 46.65 17.58 24.78
N SER A 251 45.49 17.04 25.16
CA SER A 251 45.39 15.79 25.93
C SER A 251 44.75 14.64 25.14
N THR A 252 45.06 13.39 25.50
CA THR A 252 44.51 12.16 24.89
C THR A 252 42.98 12.09 24.96
N LYS A 253 42.37 12.55 26.07
CA LYS A 253 40.90 12.64 26.20
C LYS A 253 40.28 13.67 25.26
N GLN A 254 40.99 14.77 24.95
CA GLN A 254 40.51 15.79 24.02
C GLN A 254 40.64 15.34 22.56
N LYS A 255 41.66 14.54 22.22
CA LYS A 255 41.76 13.88 20.91
C LYS A 255 40.63 12.89 20.65
N ALA A 256 40.36 11.98 21.58
CA ALA A 256 39.28 11.00 21.45
C ALA A 256 37.88 11.64 21.31
N ARG A 257 37.70 12.82 21.91
CA ARG A 257 36.44 13.59 21.81
C ARG A 257 36.30 14.30 20.45
N LEU A 258 37.42 14.78 19.90
CA LEU A 258 37.46 15.35 18.56
C LEU A 258 37.26 14.27 17.48
N GLU A 259 37.85 13.08 17.67
CA GLU A 259 37.64 11.91 16.80
C GLU A 259 36.17 11.47 16.80
N ARG A 260 35.50 11.38 17.97
CA ARG A 260 34.05 11.13 18.01
C ARG A 260 33.23 12.19 17.29
N TYR A 261 33.62 13.46 17.39
CA TYR A 261 32.95 14.53 16.65
C TYR A 261 33.12 14.35 15.13
N GLU A 262 34.31 14.01 14.67
CA GLU A 262 34.57 13.72 13.26
C GLU A 262 33.80 12.48 12.77
N GLU A 263 33.76 11.40 13.55
CA GLU A 263 32.96 10.20 13.27
C GLU A 263 31.46 10.52 13.19
N LEU A 264 30.91 11.20 14.19
CA LEU A 264 29.49 11.59 14.23
C LEU A 264 29.09 12.51 13.07
N LYS A 265 30.04 13.31 12.56
CA LYS A 265 29.86 14.18 11.40
C LYS A 265 29.93 13.41 10.08
N GLN A 266 30.74 12.35 9.99
CA GLN A 266 30.86 11.52 8.79
C GLN A 266 29.66 10.61 8.59
N VAL A 267 28.92 10.26 9.64
CA VAL A 267 27.65 9.54 9.51
C VAL A 267 26.67 10.39 8.69
N GLN A 268 26.22 9.87 7.56
CA GLN A 268 25.19 10.52 6.75
C GLN A 268 23.85 10.50 7.51
N ALA A 269 23.12 11.61 7.47
CA ALA A 269 21.76 11.64 8.00
C ALA A 269 20.88 10.67 7.20
N PRO A 270 19.95 9.94 7.85
CA PRO A 270 18.95 9.17 7.11
C PRO A 270 18.18 10.12 6.19
N SER A 271 18.00 9.73 4.92
CA SER A 271 17.20 10.51 3.98
C SER A 271 15.75 10.41 4.42
N CYS A 272 15.17 11.54 4.83
CA CYS A 272 13.74 11.62 5.08
C CYS A 272 13.02 11.67 3.73
N ASP A 273 12.13 10.71 3.48
CA ASP A 273 11.12 10.89 2.47
C ASP A 273 10.22 12.02 2.96
N ALA A 274 10.24 13.14 2.25
CA ALA A 274 9.50 14.31 2.67
C ALA A 274 8.00 13.97 2.63
N LYS A 275 7.36 13.88 3.81
CA LYS A 275 5.89 13.84 3.94
C LYS A 275 5.35 15.21 3.53
N VAL A 276 5.29 15.46 2.23
CA VAL A 276 4.79 16.71 1.68
C VAL A 276 3.29 16.56 1.51
N GLU A 277 2.56 17.12 2.46
CA GLU A 277 1.11 17.20 2.37
C GLU A 277 0.66 17.98 1.11
N MET A 278 -0.27 17.38 0.37
CA MET A 278 -0.91 17.99 -0.78
C MET A 278 -2.04 18.90 -0.32
N SER A 279 -2.02 20.20 -0.62
CA SER A 279 -3.26 20.97 -0.69
C SER A 279 -3.74 20.97 -2.14
N SER A 280 -5.01 20.64 -2.34
CA SER A 280 -5.53 20.28 -3.65
C SER A 280 -5.75 21.52 -4.52
N VAL A 281 -5.41 21.38 -5.79
CA VAL A 281 -5.56 22.43 -6.79
C VAL A 281 -6.87 22.18 -7.51
N ALA A 282 -7.85 23.05 -7.32
CA ALA A 282 -9.06 23.03 -8.13
C ALA A 282 -9.47 24.44 -8.51
N SER A 283 -9.91 24.62 -9.76
CA SER A 283 -10.62 25.84 -10.13
C SER A 283 -12.10 25.73 -9.72
N ARG A 284 -12.72 26.86 -9.38
CA ARG A 284 -14.08 26.87 -8.83
C ARG A 284 -15.09 26.28 -9.82
N LEU A 285 -15.91 25.31 -9.37
CA LEU A 285 -16.97 24.71 -10.18
C LEU A 285 -18.25 25.56 -10.15
N GLY A 286 -18.85 25.83 -11.32
CA GLY A 286 -20.15 26.48 -11.48
C GLY A 286 -21.34 25.65 -10.97
N LYS A 287 -22.58 26.11 -11.18
CA LYS A 287 -23.80 25.37 -10.77
C LYS A 287 -24.18 24.24 -11.74
N THR A 288 -23.87 24.39 -13.02
CA THR A 288 -24.11 23.37 -14.05
C THR A 288 -22.93 22.41 -14.08
N THR A 289 -23.18 21.14 -13.77
CA THR A 289 -22.17 20.07 -13.68
C THR A 289 -22.21 19.21 -14.96
N VAL A 290 -21.80 17.94 -14.86
CA VAL A 290 -21.92 16.95 -15.95
C VAL A 290 -23.24 16.20 -15.76
N GLU A 291 -24.03 16.09 -16.82
CA GLU A 291 -25.30 15.35 -16.82
C GLU A 291 -25.29 14.33 -17.96
N ILE A 292 -25.67 13.09 -17.64
CA ILE A 292 -25.88 12.00 -18.59
C ILE A 292 -27.36 11.67 -18.59
N SER A 293 -27.99 11.66 -19.77
CA SER A 293 -29.41 11.34 -19.93
C SER A 293 -29.59 10.20 -20.93
N HIS A 294 -30.12 9.07 -20.45
CA HIS A 294 -30.56 7.91 -21.24
C HIS A 294 -29.51 7.42 -22.25
N VAL A 295 -28.24 7.38 -21.84
CA VAL A 295 -27.14 7.00 -22.72
C VAL A 295 -27.14 5.49 -22.93
N SER A 296 -27.15 5.08 -24.20
CA SER A 296 -26.94 3.69 -24.61
C SER A 296 -25.82 3.58 -25.63
N LYS A 297 -25.02 2.51 -25.51
CA LYS A 297 -23.92 2.21 -26.45
C LYS A 297 -23.83 0.72 -26.74
N ARG A 298 -23.71 0.38 -28.02
CA ARG A 298 -23.58 -0.99 -28.53
C ARG A 298 -22.41 -1.06 -29.50
N TYR A 299 -21.66 -2.18 -29.46
CA TYR A 299 -20.66 -2.51 -30.48
C TYR A 299 -21.01 -3.86 -31.10
N GLY A 300 -21.46 -3.84 -32.35
CA GLY A 300 -21.99 -5.03 -33.01
C GLY A 300 -23.21 -5.57 -32.26
N GLU A 301 -23.16 -6.84 -31.84
CA GLU A 301 -24.22 -7.51 -31.07
C GLU A 301 -24.09 -7.29 -29.55
N LYS A 302 -22.95 -6.79 -29.06
CA LYS A 302 -22.71 -6.64 -27.62
C LYS A 302 -23.22 -5.28 -27.12
N VAL A 303 -24.20 -5.31 -26.22
CA VAL A 303 -24.67 -4.13 -25.49
C VAL A 303 -23.69 -3.83 -24.36
N LEU A 304 -23.10 -2.63 -24.36
CA LEU A 304 -22.17 -2.21 -23.30
C LEU A 304 -22.86 -1.37 -22.22
N ILE A 305 -23.77 -0.49 -22.64
CA ILE A 305 -24.50 0.41 -21.75
C ILE A 305 -25.94 0.48 -22.27
N ASP A 306 -26.90 0.27 -21.38
CA ASP A 306 -28.31 0.38 -21.67
C ASP A 306 -28.97 1.38 -20.70
N ASP A 307 -29.49 2.46 -21.27
CA ASP A 307 -30.30 3.48 -20.59
C ASP A 307 -29.71 4.06 -19.30
N PHE A 308 -28.44 4.49 -19.34
CA PHE A 308 -27.78 5.08 -18.19
C PHE A 308 -28.07 6.57 -18.06
N SER A 309 -28.60 6.99 -16.91
CA SER A 309 -28.84 8.39 -16.58
C SER A 309 -28.23 8.72 -15.22
N TYR A 310 -27.44 9.79 -15.16
CA TYR A 310 -26.83 10.23 -13.90
C TYR A 310 -26.45 11.71 -13.94
N LEU A 311 -26.74 12.42 -12.84
CA LEU A 311 -26.35 13.80 -12.62
C LEU A 311 -25.18 13.84 -11.63
N PHE A 312 -24.03 14.31 -12.08
CA PHE A 312 -22.86 14.45 -11.21
C PHE A 312 -22.99 15.71 -10.35
N LEU A 313 -22.99 15.57 -9.04
CA LEU A 313 -23.03 16.70 -8.10
C LEU A 313 -21.61 17.21 -7.80
N LYS A 314 -21.51 18.36 -7.13
CA LYS A 314 -20.22 18.86 -6.64
C LYS A 314 -19.65 17.90 -5.60
N GLU A 315 -18.34 17.67 -5.64
CA GLU A 315 -17.64 16.75 -4.73
C GLU A 315 -18.11 15.28 -4.81
N ASP A 316 -18.80 14.92 -5.89
CA ASP A 316 -19.13 13.53 -6.16
C ASP A 316 -17.85 12.74 -6.42
N ARG A 317 -17.76 11.58 -5.76
CA ARG A 317 -16.66 10.63 -5.89
C ARG A 317 -17.21 9.27 -6.26
N ILE A 318 -16.96 8.91 -7.51
CA ILE A 318 -17.63 7.80 -8.17
C ILE A 318 -16.61 6.80 -8.67
N GLY A 319 -16.81 5.55 -8.28
CA GLY A 319 -16.05 4.39 -8.73
C GLY A 319 -16.85 3.56 -9.72
N PHE A 320 -16.25 3.14 -10.82
CA PHE A 320 -16.84 2.19 -11.76
C PHE A 320 -16.13 0.84 -11.66
N ILE A 321 -16.88 -0.21 -11.35
CA ILE A 321 -16.37 -1.59 -11.22
C ILE A 321 -17.13 -2.54 -12.14
N GLY A 322 -16.49 -3.64 -12.53
CA GLY A 322 -17.06 -4.61 -13.46
C GLY A 322 -15.99 -5.43 -14.14
N GLU A 323 -16.39 -6.43 -14.92
CA GLU A 323 -15.46 -7.29 -15.65
C GLU A 323 -14.71 -6.55 -16.77
N ASN A 324 -13.58 -7.11 -17.20
CA ASN A 324 -12.85 -6.57 -18.34
C ASN A 324 -13.69 -6.67 -19.62
N GLY A 325 -13.81 -5.55 -20.34
CA GLY A 325 -14.58 -5.49 -21.59
C GLY A 325 -16.10 -5.32 -21.40
N CYS A 326 -16.56 -4.87 -20.22
CA CYS A 326 -17.95 -4.44 -19.99
C CYS A 326 -18.26 -3.03 -20.53
N GLY A 327 -17.24 -2.24 -20.88
CA GLY A 327 -17.41 -0.90 -21.47
C GLY A 327 -17.05 0.29 -20.59
N LYS A 328 -16.33 0.09 -19.48
CA LYS A 328 -15.89 1.19 -18.57
C LYS A 328 -15.14 2.29 -19.32
N THR A 329 -14.10 1.93 -20.07
CA THR A 329 -13.32 2.88 -20.89
C THR A 329 -14.17 3.55 -21.96
N THR A 330 -15.16 2.84 -22.53
CA THR A 330 -16.11 3.41 -23.48
C THR A 330 -16.95 4.51 -22.82
N LEU A 331 -17.44 4.29 -21.60
CA LEU A 331 -18.17 5.31 -20.83
C LEU A 331 -17.28 6.55 -20.56
N MET A 332 -16.00 6.35 -20.25
CA MET A 332 -15.06 7.46 -20.05
C MET A 332 -14.81 8.24 -21.36
N LYS A 333 -14.72 7.55 -22.50
CA LYS A 333 -14.61 8.18 -23.83
C LYS A 333 -15.88 8.96 -24.22
N ILE A 334 -17.05 8.50 -23.81
CA ILE A 334 -18.32 9.22 -24.01
C ILE A 334 -18.35 10.49 -23.14
N LEU A 335 -17.96 10.39 -21.87
CA LEU A 335 -17.88 11.53 -20.93
C LEU A 335 -16.90 12.62 -21.38
N THR A 336 -15.82 12.23 -22.06
CA THR A 336 -14.81 13.17 -22.58
C THR A 336 -15.16 13.70 -23.98
N GLY A 337 -16.23 13.23 -24.61
CA GLY A 337 -16.64 13.62 -25.95
C GLY A 337 -15.80 13.01 -27.08
N GLN A 338 -14.97 11.99 -26.80
CA GLN A 338 -14.19 11.27 -27.81
C GLN A 338 -15.02 10.24 -28.59
N CYS A 339 -16.12 9.76 -27.99
CA CYS A 339 -17.03 8.80 -28.59
C CYS A 339 -18.46 9.30 -28.47
N GLU A 340 -19.23 9.24 -29.55
CA GLU A 340 -20.65 9.59 -29.54
C GLU A 340 -21.48 8.41 -29.00
N PRO A 341 -22.47 8.67 -28.13
CA PRO A 341 -23.44 7.67 -27.71
C PRO A 341 -24.38 7.33 -28.89
N ASP A 342 -24.91 6.10 -28.92
CA ASP A 342 -25.86 5.69 -29.98
C ASP A 342 -27.26 6.26 -29.71
N SER A 343 -27.61 6.37 -28.44
CA SER A 343 -28.83 7.00 -27.93
C SER A 343 -28.50 7.81 -26.68
N GLY A 344 -29.27 8.86 -26.40
CA GLY A 344 -29.10 9.71 -25.21
C GLY A 344 -28.25 10.96 -25.47
N SER A 345 -28.02 11.75 -24.42
CA SER A 345 -27.26 13.00 -24.47
C SER A 345 -26.33 13.14 -23.27
N VAL A 346 -25.18 13.78 -23.48
CA VAL A 346 -24.24 14.17 -22.44
C VAL A 346 -24.11 15.69 -22.47
N GLU A 347 -24.50 16.34 -21.38
CA GLU A 347 -24.39 17.79 -21.23
C GLU A 347 -23.24 18.12 -20.27
N ILE A 348 -22.29 18.92 -20.76
CA ILE A 348 -21.11 19.36 -19.99
C ILE A 348 -21.21 20.86 -19.77
N GLY A 349 -21.25 21.30 -18.51
CA GLY A 349 -21.27 22.72 -18.17
C GLY A 349 -20.06 23.50 -18.69
N GLN A 350 -20.26 24.76 -19.08
CA GLN A 350 -19.21 25.61 -19.68
C GLN A 350 -17.98 25.86 -18.78
N THR A 351 -18.14 25.75 -17.46
CA THR A 351 -17.06 25.93 -16.48
C THR A 351 -16.31 24.63 -16.14
N VAL A 352 -16.68 23.52 -16.76
CA VAL A 352 -16.09 22.20 -16.50
C VAL A 352 -14.78 22.09 -17.27
N LYS A 353 -13.68 21.91 -16.54
CA LYS A 353 -12.40 21.48 -17.10
C LYS A 353 -12.17 20.03 -16.72
N ILE A 354 -12.21 19.14 -17.72
CA ILE A 354 -12.01 17.71 -17.53
C ILE A 354 -10.53 17.38 -17.68
N GLY A 355 -9.93 16.79 -16.65
CA GLY A 355 -8.63 16.13 -16.71
C GLY A 355 -8.87 14.64 -16.92
N TYR A 356 -8.48 14.10 -18.07
CA TYR A 356 -8.62 12.68 -18.39
C TYR A 356 -7.26 11.98 -18.36
N TYR A 357 -7.13 10.97 -17.50
CA TYR A 357 -6.01 10.04 -17.48
C TYR A 357 -6.47 8.72 -18.11
N ALA A 358 -5.95 8.42 -19.30
CA ALA A 358 -6.30 7.23 -20.06
C ALA A 358 -5.22 6.15 -19.96
N GLN A 359 -5.64 4.89 -19.87
CA GLN A 359 -4.76 3.72 -19.75
C GLN A 359 -3.76 3.55 -20.92
N GLU A 360 -4.15 3.93 -22.15
CA GLU A 360 -3.35 3.70 -23.38
C GLU A 360 -2.51 4.91 -23.82
N ILE A 361 -2.88 6.13 -23.43
CA ILE A 361 -2.38 7.36 -24.06
C ILE A 361 -1.10 7.89 -23.39
N ALA A 362 -0.88 7.55 -22.12
CA ALA A 362 0.20 8.14 -21.31
C ALA A 362 1.62 7.89 -21.87
N ALA A 363 1.87 6.76 -22.54
CA ALA A 363 3.22 6.38 -22.98
C ALA A 363 3.52 6.70 -24.46
N LEU A 364 2.51 6.68 -25.34
CA LEU A 364 2.73 6.80 -26.79
C LEU A 364 2.91 8.26 -27.28
N GLU A 365 2.32 9.24 -26.60
CA GLU A 365 2.34 10.65 -27.06
C GLU A 365 3.45 11.50 -26.41
N MET A 366 4.33 10.89 -25.60
CA MET A 366 5.38 11.63 -24.91
C MET A 366 6.60 11.89 -25.81
N PRO A 367 7.02 13.16 -25.98
CA PRO A 367 8.25 13.47 -26.69
C PRO A 367 9.45 12.93 -25.92
N GLN A 368 10.19 12.00 -26.53
CA GLN A 368 11.30 11.30 -25.87
C GLN A 368 12.51 12.23 -25.60
N ASP A 369 12.64 13.30 -26.39
CA ASP A 369 13.78 14.23 -26.38
C ASP A 369 13.65 15.36 -25.35
N LYS A 370 12.49 15.51 -24.71
CA LYS A 370 12.28 16.53 -23.67
C LYS A 370 12.69 16.01 -22.30
N LYS A 371 13.12 16.93 -21.43
CA LYS A 371 13.33 16.64 -20.01
C LYS A 371 11.99 16.55 -19.29
N ALA A 372 11.94 15.74 -18.23
CA ALA A 372 10.74 15.57 -17.42
C ALA A 372 10.18 16.91 -16.88
N ILE A 373 11.07 17.78 -16.36
CA ILE A 373 10.66 19.09 -15.85
C ILE A 373 10.11 20.03 -16.93
N ASP A 374 10.72 20.05 -18.11
CA ASP A 374 10.31 20.93 -19.20
C ASP A 374 8.93 20.53 -19.75
N TYR A 375 8.67 19.22 -19.81
CA TYR A 375 7.37 18.68 -20.23
C TYR A 375 6.20 19.10 -19.33
N ILE A 376 6.45 19.30 -18.04
CA ILE A 376 5.44 19.78 -17.09
C ILE A 376 5.32 21.31 -17.14
N ARG A 377 6.45 22.00 -17.26
CA ARG A 377 6.49 23.46 -17.40
C ARG A 377 5.73 23.94 -18.64
N ASP A 378 5.69 23.14 -19.70
CA ASP A 378 4.88 23.41 -20.89
C ASP A 378 3.38 23.58 -20.57
N VAL A 379 2.87 22.94 -19.51
CA VAL A 379 1.46 23.06 -19.09
C VAL A 379 1.26 24.19 -18.09
N ALA A 380 2.03 24.18 -17.00
CA ALA A 380 1.97 25.22 -15.99
C ALA A 380 3.29 25.31 -15.23
N GLU A 381 3.86 26.52 -15.16
CA GLU A 381 5.07 26.79 -14.37
C GLU A 381 4.75 26.90 -12.87
N TYR A 382 3.60 27.49 -12.55
CA TYR A 382 3.07 27.66 -11.20
C TYR A 382 1.61 27.28 -11.15
N VAL A 383 1.23 26.58 -10.09
CA VAL A 383 -0.16 26.21 -9.84
C VAL A 383 -0.62 26.91 -8.56
N LYS A 384 -1.77 27.60 -8.62
CA LYS A 384 -2.33 28.32 -7.47
C LYS A 384 -3.14 27.35 -6.61
N THR A 385 -2.72 27.17 -5.37
CA THR A 385 -3.42 26.42 -4.33
C THR A 385 -3.99 27.39 -3.28
N GLU A 386 -4.86 26.92 -2.39
CA GLU A 386 -5.42 27.73 -1.29
C GLU A 386 -4.32 28.31 -0.37
N ASP A 387 -3.23 27.56 -0.15
CA ASP A 387 -2.12 27.93 0.75
C ASP A 387 -0.94 28.66 0.07
N GLY A 388 -0.97 28.83 -1.26
CA GLY A 388 0.14 29.43 -2.01
C GLY A 388 0.32 28.89 -3.43
N SER A 389 1.34 29.37 -4.14
CA SER A 389 1.71 28.85 -5.47
C SER A 389 2.71 27.72 -5.36
N ILE A 390 2.39 26.54 -5.88
CA ILE A 390 3.31 25.40 -5.97
C ILE A 390 4.02 25.44 -7.33
N THR A 391 5.34 25.22 -7.33
CA THR A 391 6.15 25.14 -8.56
C THR A 391 6.09 23.74 -9.19
N ALA A 392 6.33 23.65 -10.50
CA ALA A 392 6.44 22.36 -11.19
C ALA A 392 7.52 21.43 -10.59
N SER A 393 8.64 21.97 -10.11
CA SER A 393 9.71 21.18 -9.48
C SER A 393 9.27 20.61 -8.13
N GLN A 394 8.57 21.40 -7.31
CA GLN A 394 7.98 20.89 -6.06
C GLN A 394 6.91 19.82 -6.30
N MET A 395 6.11 19.94 -7.37
CA MET A 395 5.15 18.89 -7.73
C MET A 395 5.84 17.60 -8.16
N LEU A 396 6.95 17.68 -8.89
CA LEU A 396 7.77 16.51 -9.24
C LEU A 396 8.37 15.82 -8.01
N GLU A 397 8.96 16.59 -7.08
CA GLU A 397 9.50 16.03 -5.84
C GLU A 397 8.43 15.31 -5.02
N ARG A 398 7.21 15.88 -4.96
CA ARG A 398 6.05 15.28 -4.28
C ARG A 398 5.64 13.94 -4.89
N PHE A 399 5.75 13.78 -6.20
CA PHE A 399 5.49 12.51 -6.91
C PHE A 399 6.70 11.56 -6.93
N LEU A 400 7.65 11.76 -6.00
CA LEU A 400 8.84 10.93 -5.80
C LEU A 400 9.76 10.93 -7.02
N PHE A 401 9.90 12.08 -7.70
CA PHE A 401 10.99 12.31 -8.65
C PHE A 401 12.15 13.01 -7.93
N SER A 402 13.28 12.33 -7.84
CA SER A 402 14.50 12.91 -7.29
C SER A 402 14.98 14.10 -8.12
N GLY A 403 15.74 15.01 -7.50
CA GLY A 403 16.25 16.21 -8.18
C GLY A 403 17.07 15.91 -9.44
N SER A 404 17.76 14.76 -9.50
CA SER A 404 18.46 14.31 -10.72
C SER A 404 17.50 13.79 -11.79
N GLU A 405 16.49 13.00 -11.41
CA GLU A 405 15.48 12.45 -12.33
C GLU A 405 14.69 13.54 -13.05
N GLN A 406 14.44 14.69 -12.41
CA GLN A 406 13.74 15.83 -13.03
C GLN A 406 14.40 16.34 -14.32
N TYR A 407 15.73 16.22 -14.43
CA TYR A 407 16.49 16.66 -15.60
C TYR A 407 16.80 15.54 -16.59
N THR A 408 16.37 14.30 -16.30
CA THR A 408 16.53 13.18 -17.23
C THR A 408 15.56 13.33 -18.42
N LEU A 409 15.97 12.74 -19.55
CA LEU A 409 15.15 12.67 -20.75
C LEU A 409 14.03 11.65 -20.56
N ILE A 410 12.84 11.99 -21.04
CA ILE A 410 11.66 11.12 -20.90
C ILE A 410 11.92 9.74 -21.50
N GLY A 411 12.70 9.63 -22.58
CA GLY A 411 13.02 8.33 -23.17
C GLY A 411 13.77 7.35 -22.26
N LYS A 412 14.54 7.85 -21.29
CA LYS A 412 15.29 7.02 -20.34
C LYS A 412 14.49 6.61 -19.11
N LEU A 413 13.33 7.23 -18.88
CA LEU A 413 12.47 6.90 -17.75
C LEU A 413 11.83 5.51 -17.93
N SER A 414 11.64 4.83 -16.81
CA SER A 414 10.88 3.58 -16.72
C SER A 414 9.42 3.80 -17.13
N GLY A 415 8.73 2.75 -17.58
CA GLY A 415 7.30 2.81 -17.91
C GLY A 415 6.44 3.35 -16.76
N GLY A 416 6.74 2.94 -15.51
CA GLY A 416 6.05 3.44 -14.32
C GLY A 416 6.33 4.93 -14.06
N GLU A 417 7.57 5.39 -14.26
CA GLU A 417 7.93 6.82 -14.16
C GLU A 417 7.24 7.66 -15.23
N LYS A 418 7.15 7.16 -16.48
CA LYS A 418 6.40 7.82 -17.56
C LYS A 418 4.92 7.99 -17.21
N ARG A 419 4.30 6.97 -16.61
CA ARG A 419 2.90 7.04 -16.15
C ARG A 419 2.71 8.05 -15.02
N ARG A 420 3.61 8.08 -14.04
CA ARG A 420 3.63 9.11 -12.98
C ARG A 420 3.71 10.52 -13.57
N LEU A 421 4.58 10.72 -14.56
CA LEU A 421 4.73 11.99 -15.25
C LEU A 421 3.45 12.39 -16.00
N ALA A 422 2.78 11.42 -16.65
CA ALA A 422 1.53 11.65 -17.36
C ALA A 422 0.39 12.04 -16.42
N LEU A 423 0.26 11.32 -15.30
CA LEU A 423 -0.70 11.64 -14.25
C LEU A 423 -0.46 13.06 -13.71
N LEU A 424 0.79 13.39 -13.41
CA LEU A 424 1.15 14.72 -12.92
C LEU A 424 0.80 15.81 -13.94
N LYS A 425 1.01 15.57 -15.24
CA LYS A 425 0.61 16.51 -16.29
C LYS A 425 -0.90 16.78 -16.28
N VAL A 426 -1.73 15.74 -16.11
CA VAL A 426 -3.18 15.90 -15.99
C VAL A 426 -3.53 16.74 -14.76
N LEU A 427 -2.89 16.49 -13.62
CA LEU A 427 -3.12 17.24 -12.39
C LEU A 427 -2.68 18.72 -12.51
N MET A 428 -1.56 18.98 -13.19
CA MET A 428 -1.04 20.34 -13.43
C MET A 428 -1.94 21.20 -14.32
N SER A 429 -2.85 20.58 -15.10
CA SER A 429 -3.85 21.32 -15.87
C SER A 429 -4.93 21.99 -15.00
N ALA A 430 -4.90 21.79 -13.68
CA ALA A 430 -5.87 22.27 -12.69
C ALA A 430 -7.32 21.93 -13.10
N PRO A 431 -7.64 20.62 -13.29
CA PRO A 431 -8.97 20.20 -13.68
C PRO A 431 -9.97 20.37 -12.53
N ASN A 432 -11.27 20.45 -12.88
CA ASN A 432 -12.36 20.45 -11.89
C ASN A 432 -13.12 19.13 -11.86
N VAL A 433 -13.03 18.37 -12.95
CA VAL A 433 -13.50 17.01 -13.06
C VAL A 433 -12.31 16.16 -13.44
N LEU A 434 -11.98 15.19 -12.60
CA LEU A 434 -10.89 14.28 -12.82
C LEU A 434 -11.46 12.91 -13.19
N ILE A 435 -11.08 12.42 -14.36
CA ILE A 435 -11.45 11.09 -14.85
C ILE A 435 -10.17 10.25 -14.89
N LEU A 436 -10.12 9.21 -14.07
CA LEU A 436 -9.00 8.28 -13.97
C LEU A 436 -9.43 6.91 -14.49
N ASP A 437 -8.91 6.50 -15.64
CA ASP A 437 -9.15 5.17 -16.19
C ASP A 437 -7.99 4.24 -15.83
N GLU A 438 -8.24 3.34 -14.87
CA GLU A 438 -7.28 2.37 -14.34
C GLU A 438 -5.96 3.01 -13.86
N PRO A 439 -6.02 4.02 -12.96
CA PRO A 439 -4.84 4.76 -12.52
C PRO A 439 -3.85 3.90 -11.75
N THR A 440 -4.31 2.81 -11.13
CA THR A 440 -3.51 2.01 -10.21
C THR A 440 -2.56 1.05 -10.90
N ASN A 441 -2.78 0.75 -12.18
CA ASN A 441 -1.93 -0.17 -12.92
C ASN A 441 -0.52 0.39 -13.14
N ASP A 442 0.49 -0.39 -12.73
CA ASP A 442 1.92 -0.09 -12.83
C ASP A 442 2.38 1.15 -12.02
N LEU A 443 1.56 1.60 -11.06
CA LEU A 443 1.97 2.54 -10.01
C LEU A 443 2.40 1.77 -8.76
N ASP A 444 3.40 2.29 -8.07
CA ASP A 444 3.86 1.73 -6.81
C ASP A 444 3.01 2.21 -5.62
N ILE A 445 3.03 1.40 -4.55
CA ILE A 445 2.30 1.67 -3.30
C ILE A 445 2.52 3.09 -2.77
N ALA A 446 3.76 3.59 -2.85
CA ALA A 446 4.12 4.93 -2.38
C ALA A 446 3.47 6.03 -3.24
N THR A 447 3.49 5.88 -4.57
CA THR A 447 2.80 6.83 -5.47
C THR A 447 1.29 6.73 -5.34
N LEU A 448 0.74 5.52 -5.15
CA LEU A 448 -0.69 5.33 -4.89
C LEU A 448 -1.12 6.08 -3.62
N ALA A 449 -0.34 6.00 -2.54
CA ALA A 449 -0.62 6.75 -1.32
C ALA A 449 -0.62 8.27 -1.55
N VAL A 450 0.33 8.80 -2.33
CA VAL A 450 0.36 10.23 -2.71
C VAL A 450 -0.86 10.62 -3.55
N LEU A 451 -1.27 9.77 -4.49
CA LEU A 451 -2.47 10.01 -5.29
C LEU A 451 -3.74 9.96 -4.45
N GLU A 452 -3.86 8.98 -3.54
CA GLU A 452 -4.97 8.87 -2.59
C GLU A 452 -5.09 10.14 -1.73
N ASP A 453 -3.99 10.58 -1.10
CA ASP A 453 -3.95 11.79 -0.27
C ASP A 453 -4.34 13.05 -1.08
N TYR A 454 -3.92 13.12 -2.35
CA TYR A 454 -4.30 14.20 -3.25
C TYR A 454 -5.82 14.17 -3.54
N LEU A 455 -6.35 12.99 -3.89
CA LEU A 455 -7.77 12.80 -4.20
C LEU A 455 -8.64 13.06 -2.98
N ASP A 456 -8.23 12.65 -1.78
CA ASP A 456 -8.91 12.93 -0.49
C ASP A 456 -9.19 14.42 -0.30
N ARG A 457 -8.27 15.29 -0.71
CA ARG A 457 -8.41 16.75 -0.57
C ARG A 457 -8.98 17.45 -1.80
N PHE A 458 -9.20 16.75 -2.91
CA PHE A 458 -9.67 17.36 -4.16
C PHE A 458 -11.13 17.82 -4.06
N PRO A 459 -11.42 19.13 -4.22
CA PRO A 459 -12.77 19.68 -4.07
C PRO A 459 -13.60 19.63 -5.37
N GLY A 460 -13.17 18.85 -6.36
CA GLY A 460 -13.86 18.64 -7.63
C GLY A 460 -14.60 17.30 -7.70
N ILE A 461 -15.04 16.95 -8.91
CA ILE A 461 -15.68 15.65 -9.18
C ILE A 461 -14.56 14.66 -9.51
N VAL A 462 -14.57 13.50 -8.84
CA VAL A 462 -13.63 12.40 -9.12
C VAL A 462 -14.41 11.23 -9.68
N ILE A 463 -14.06 10.84 -10.89
CA ILE A 463 -14.57 9.64 -11.55
C ILE A 463 -13.38 8.71 -11.73
N THR A 464 -13.43 7.54 -11.10
CA THR A 464 -12.36 6.56 -11.21
C THR A 464 -12.88 5.22 -11.67
N VAL A 465 -12.15 4.61 -12.60
CA VAL A 465 -12.27 3.22 -12.98
C VAL A 465 -11.06 2.53 -12.38
N SER A 466 -11.26 1.56 -11.49
CA SER A 466 -10.14 0.80 -10.95
C SER A 466 -10.63 -0.58 -10.52
N HIS A 467 -9.70 -1.54 -10.56
CA HIS A 467 -9.84 -2.84 -9.94
C HIS A 467 -9.21 -2.92 -8.54
N ASP A 468 -8.48 -1.89 -8.13
CA ASP A 468 -7.85 -1.83 -6.81
C ASP A 468 -8.90 -1.52 -5.74
N ARG A 469 -9.13 -2.51 -4.89
CA ARG A 469 -10.13 -2.50 -3.82
C ARG A 469 -9.82 -1.47 -2.75
N TYR A 470 -8.54 -1.37 -2.36
CA TYR A 470 -8.10 -0.43 -1.33
C TYR A 470 -8.25 1.00 -1.83
N PHE A 471 -7.83 1.25 -3.07
CA PHE A 471 -7.95 2.56 -3.70
C PHE A 471 -9.41 3.01 -3.81
N LEU A 472 -10.33 2.12 -4.19
CA LEU A 472 -11.76 2.41 -4.26
C LEU A 472 -12.36 2.69 -2.88
N ASP A 473 -12.05 1.87 -1.87
CA ASP A 473 -12.54 2.07 -0.49
C ASP A 473 -12.15 3.43 0.08
N ARG A 474 -10.94 3.90 -0.23
CA ARG A 474 -10.44 5.18 0.26
C ARG A 474 -11.00 6.37 -0.51
N THR A 475 -11.04 6.29 -1.85
CA THR A 475 -11.29 7.46 -2.70
C THR A 475 -12.77 7.66 -3.05
N VAL A 476 -13.57 6.60 -3.06
CA VAL A 476 -14.93 6.62 -3.62
C VAL A 476 -16.00 6.64 -2.54
N ARG A 477 -17.12 7.31 -2.82
CA ARG A 477 -18.33 7.33 -1.95
C ARG A 477 -19.50 6.57 -2.57
N ARG A 478 -19.51 6.41 -3.89
CA ARG A 478 -20.55 5.70 -4.66
C ARG A 478 -19.91 4.83 -5.71
N ILE A 479 -20.31 3.57 -5.79
CA ILE A 479 -19.83 2.62 -6.77
C ILE A 479 -20.94 2.29 -7.78
N PHE A 480 -20.62 2.34 -9.06
CA PHE A 480 -21.44 1.76 -10.12
C PHE A 480 -20.84 0.43 -10.56
N ALA A 481 -21.60 -0.64 -10.37
CA ALA A 481 -21.22 -1.97 -10.83
C ALA A 481 -21.89 -2.28 -12.18
N PHE A 482 -21.10 -2.71 -13.15
CA PHE A 482 -21.59 -3.28 -14.41
C PHE A 482 -22.01 -4.73 -14.16
N GLU A 483 -23.30 -5.03 -14.26
CA GLU A 483 -23.87 -6.36 -13.98
C GLU A 483 -24.17 -7.19 -15.26
N GLY A 484 -23.34 -7.04 -16.30
CA GLY A 484 -23.60 -7.65 -17.60
C GLY A 484 -24.81 -7.04 -18.33
N ASP A 485 -24.99 -7.38 -19.61
CA ASP A 485 -26.10 -6.93 -20.47
C ASP A 485 -26.34 -5.41 -20.50
N GLY A 486 -25.32 -4.61 -20.21
CA GLY A 486 -25.37 -3.14 -20.21
C GLY A 486 -26.05 -2.49 -19.00
N LYS A 487 -26.38 -3.25 -17.94
CA LYS A 487 -27.01 -2.70 -16.74
C LYS A 487 -25.98 -2.20 -15.73
N LEU A 488 -26.17 -0.95 -15.30
CA LEU A 488 -25.39 -0.29 -14.27
C LEU A 488 -26.22 -0.18 -12.99
N ARG A 489 -25.78 -0.82 -11.91
CA ARG A 489 -26.41 -0.66 -10.58
C ARG A 489 -25.57 0.25 -9.70
N GLN A 490 -26.25 1.14 -9.00
CA GLN A 490 -25.66 2.07 -8.05
C GLN A 490 -25.62 1.45 -6.65
N TYR A 491 -24.46 1.55 -6.01
CA TYR A 491 -24.24 1.18 -4.62
C TYR A 491 -23.67 2.39 -3.87
N GLU A 492 -24.29 2.73 -2.73
CA GLU A 492 -23.72 3.70 -1.79
C GLU A 492 -22.72 2.99 -0.87
N GLY A 493 -21.55 3.61 -0.68
CA GLY A 493 -20.44 3.06 0.11
C GLY A 493 -19.18 2.77 -0.70
N GLY A 494 -18.18 2.23 -0.02
CA GLY A 494 -16.93 1.75 -0.61
C GLY A 494 -17.07 0.38 -1.28
N TYR A 495 -15.94 -0.19 -1.71
CA TYR A 495 -15.85 -1.55 -2.24
C TYR A 495 -16.25 -2.61 -1.21
N THR A 496 -15.83 -2.45 0.05
CA THR A 496 -16.19 -3.37 1.14
C THR A 496 -17.71 -3.44 1.33
N ASP A 497 -18.40 -2.29 1.27
CA ASP A 497 -19.87 -2.24 1.36
C ASP A 497 -20.56 -2.90 0.18
N TYR A 498 -20.00 -2.73 -1.02
CA TYR A 498 -20.46 -3.40 -2.23
C TYR A 498 -20.30 -4.92 -2.12
N SER A 499 -19.15 -5.41 -1.66
CA SER A 499 -18.88 -6.85 -1.50
C SER A 499 -19.89 -7.48 -0.53
N ASN A 500 -20.11 -6.86 0.63
CA ASN A 500 -21.06 -7.35 1.63
C ASN A 500 -22.50 -7.39 1.09
N LYS A 501 -22.92 -6.38 0.32
CA LYS A 501 -24.25 -6.36 -0.32
C LYS A 501 -24.39 -7.43 -1.39
N LYS A 502 -23.34 -7.66 -2.20
CA LYS A 502 -23.31 -8.70 -3.22
C LYS A 502 -23.40 -10.09 -2.60
N GLU A 503 -22.65 -10.35 -1.52
CA GLU A 503 -22.73 -11.61 -0.79
C GLU A 503 -24.12 -11.84 -0.17
N ALA A 504 -24.70 -10.81 0.45
CA ALA A 504 -26.07 -10.90 0.98
C ALA A 504 -27.09 -11.19 -0.12
N MET A 505 -26.95 -10.57 -1.30
CA MET A 505 -27.84 -10.81 -2.44
C MET A 505 -27.65 -12.20 -3.04
N ASN A 506 -26.42 -12.70 -3.12
CA ASN A 506 -26.12 -14.07 -3.54
C ASN A 506 -26.66 -15.10 -2.55
N ALA A 507 -26.58 -14.83 -1.25
CA ALA A 507 -27.16 -15.69 -0.21
C ALA A 507 -28.70 -15.75 -0.29
N VAL A 508 -29.35 -14.62 -0.58
CA VAL A 508 -30.81 -14.57 -0.81
C VAL A 508 -31.18 -15.30 -2.11
N ALA A 509 -30.44 -15.10 -3.20
CA ALA A 509 -30.67 -15.80 -4.47
C ALA A 509 -30.44 -17.32 -4.37
N ALA A 510 -29.44 -17.75 -3.60
CA ALA A 510 -29.22 -19.17 -3.31
C ALA A 510 -30.38 -19.79 -2.52
N GLN A 511 -30.95 -19.06 -1.56
CA GLN A 511 -32.14 -19.50 -0.81
C GLN A 511 -33.42 -19.54 -1.67
N GLU A 512 -33.55 -18.67 -2.67
CA GLU A 512 -34.67 -18.71 -3.62
C GLU A 512 -34.52 -19.84 -4.66
N SER A 513 -33.29 -20.22 -5.02
CA SER A 513 -33.03 -21.29 -6.00
C SER A 513 -33.22 -22.72 -5.45
N ASP A 514 -33.15 -22.91 -4.12
CA ASP A 514 -33.37 -24.20 -3.45
C ASP A 514 -34.85 -24.38 -2.99
N GLY A 515 -35.73 -23.49 -3.43
CA GLY A 515 -37.11 -23.33 -2.96
C GLY A 515 -38.18 -23.90 -3.89
N SER A 516 -37.97 -25.07 -4.50
CA SER A 516 -39.07 -25.81 -5.16
C SER A 516 -39.10 -27.28 -4.74
N VAL A 517 -39.64 -27.56 -3.55
CA VAL A 517 -40.73 -28.53 -3.26
C VAL A 517 -41.07 -28.44 -1.78
N GLY A 518 -42.34 -28.17 -1.46
CA GLY A 518 -42.96 -28.59 -0.20
C GLY A 518 -43.14 -27.50 0.85
N GLY A 519 -44.27 -26.79 0.77
CA GLY A 519 -44.70 -25.86 1.82
C GLY A 519 -44.86 -26.53 3.18
N LYS A 520 -44.31 -25.86 4.20
CA LYS A 520 -44.80 -25.97 5.58
C LYS A 520 -44.71 -24.60 6.24
N VAL A 521 -45.89 -24.01 6.42
CA VAL A 521 -46.15 -22.88 7.29
C VAL A 521 -45.68 -23.24 8.71
N VAL A 522 -44.63 -22.61 9.20
CA VAL A 522 -44.34 -22.53 10.64
C VAL A 522 -44.00 -21.10 11.02
N LYS A 523 -44.89 -20.59 11.86
CA LYS A 523 -44.98 -19.31 12.57
C LYS A 523 -43.67 -18.57 12.82
N SER A 524 -43.70 -17.29 12.46
CA SER A 524 -42.91 -16.20 12.97
C SER A 524 -42.89 -16.17 14.51
N SER A 525 -41.72 -16.35 15.11
CA SER A 525 -41.45 -15.97 16.50
C SER A 525 -41.06 -14.50 16.52
N VAL A 526 -42.06 -13.66 16.81
CA VAL A 526 -41.89 -12.28 17.28
C VAL A 526 -41.11 -12.35 18.60
N ILE A 527 -39.91 -11.79 18.64
CA ILE A 527 -39.22 -11.53 19.90
C ILE A 527 -39.84 -10.27 20.49
N ASN A 528 -40.59 -10.50 21.57
CA ASN A 528 -41.10 -9.51 22.49
C ASN A 528 -39.95 -8.71 23.11
N ASN A 529 -39.97 -7.40 22.91
CA ASN A 529 -39.27 -6.45 23.78
C ASN A 529 -40.33 -5.65 24.54
N SER A 530 -40.71 -6.15 25.71
CA SER A 530 -41.51 -5.42 26.69
C SER A 530 -41.35 -6.06 28.08
N ALA A 531 -40.40 -5.57 28.87
CA ALA A 531 -40.46 -5.47 30.34
C ALA A 531 -39.09 -5.05 30.90
N ILE A 532 -38.82 -3.73 30.95
CA ILE A 532 -37.98 -3.17 32.02
C ILE A 532 -38.87 -2.18 32.75
N ASN A 533 -39.26 -2.57 33.96
CA ASN A 533 -39.96 -1.72 34.91
C ASN A 533 -39.13 -0.48 35.22
N GLY A 534 -39.79 0.67 35.19
CA GLY A 534 -39.29 1.89 35.77
C GLY A 534 -39.23 1.82 37.29
N ALA A 535 -38.23 2.49 37.83
CA ALA A 535 -38.33 3.25 39.07
C ALA A 535 -38.04 4.71 38.73
N GLU A 536 -38.94 5.57 39.19
CA GLU A 536 -39.05 6.99 38.93
C GLU A 536 -37.84 7.80 39.45
N GLU A 537 -37.48 8.90 38.78
CA GLU A 537 -37.64 10.25 39.34
C GLU A 537 -37.22 11.38 38.37
N LYS A 538 -38.22 12.22 38.04
CA LYS A 538 -38.20 13.68 37.84
C LYS A 538 -36.96 14.35 37.22
N SER A 539 -37.02 14.64 35.92
CA SER A 539 -36.23 15.72 35.30
C SER A 539 -37.02 17.03 35.23
N GLY A 540 -36.82 17.86 36.24
CA GLY A 540 -37.18 19.28 36.20
C GLY A 540 -36.18 20.06 35.33
N LYS A 541 -36.71 21.01 34.54
CA LYS A 541 -35.97 22.08 33.87
C LYS A 541 -34.92 22.71 34.79
N LYS A 542 -33.62 22.59 34.45
CA LYS A 542 -32.60 23.60 34.78
C LYS A 542 -31.52 23.64 33.70
N SER A 543 -31.47 24.77 33.01
CA SER A 543 -30.32 25.25 32.23
C SER A 543 -29.13 25.45 33.17
N TRP A 544 -28.01 24.76 32.95
CA TRP A 544 -26.74 25.10 33.60
C TRP A 544 -25.68 25.35 32.53
N LYS A 545 -25.21 26.60 32.53
CA LYS A 545 -24.05 27.10 31.79
C LYS A 545 -22.86 26.17 32.05
N VAL A 546 -22.17 25.79 30.99
CA VAL A 546 -20.79 25.27 31.07
C VAL A 546 -19.92 26.40 31.62
N GLN A 547 -19.67 26.39 32.93
CA GLN A 547 -18.59 27.19 33.52
C GLN A 547 -17.29 26.44 33.24
N SER A 548 -16.39 27.10 32.51
CA SER A 548 -14.98 26.72 32.41
C SER A 548 -14.36 26.79 33.81
N SER A 549 -14.37 25.69 34.56
CA SER A 549 -13.56 25.59 35.78
C SER A 549 -12.11 25.46 35.37
N LYS A 550 -11.29 26.45 35.73
CA LYS A 550 -9.83 26.39 35.59
C LYS A 550 -9.33 25.06 36.17
N LEU A 551 -8.50 24.34 35.43
CA LEU A 551 -7.82 23.17 35.99
C LEU A 551 -7.02 23.64 37.21
N LYS A 552 -7.16 22.94 38.33
CA LYS A 552 -6.38 23.14 39.54
C LYS A 552 -6.03 21.76 40.07
N PHE A 553 -4.85 21.65 40.67
CA PHE A 553 -4.49 20.46 41.45
C PHE A 553 -5.56 20.18 42.51
N THR A 554 -5.94 18.92 42.65
CA THR A 554 -6.66 18.49 43.85
C THR A 554 -5.72 18.50 45.05
N TYR A 555 -6.25 18.66 46.26
CA TYR A 555 -5.46 18.73 47.49
C TYR A 555 -4.49 17.53 47.66
N LYS A 556 -4.91 16.34 47.20
CA LYS A 556 -4.06 15.14 47.20
C LYS A 556 -2.92 15.22 46.18
N GLU A 557 -3.18 15.72 44.97
CA GLU A 557 -2.15 15.87 43.93
C GLU A 557 -1.12 16.95 44.29
N GLN A 558 -1.54 17.99 44.99
CA GLN A 558 -0.62 19.03 45.49
C GLN A 558 0.32 18.47 46.56
N GLN A 559 -0.21 17.67 47.49
CA GLN A 559 0.60 17.00 48.51
C GLN A 559 1.53 15.95 47.87
N ASP A 560 1.03 15.16 46.92
CA ASP A 560 1.83 14.18 46.17
C ASP A 560 3.00 14.88 45.47
N TYR A 561 2.74 15.99 44.74
CA TYR A 561 3.76 16.74 44.00
C TYR A 561 4.88 17.29 44.91
N GLU A 562 4.54 17.74 46.12
CA GLU A 562 5.54 18.23 47.08
C GLU A 562 6.40 17.10 47.67
N THR A 563 5.89 15.87 47.74
CA THR A 563 6.58 14.73 48.39
C THR A 563 7.27 13.78 47.42
N ILE A 564 6.85 13.73 46.16
CA ILE A 564 7.28 12.67 45.23
C ILE A 564 8.75 12.80 44.83
N GLU A 565 9.30 14.02 44.76
CA GLU A 565 10.73 14.25 44.49
C GLU A 565 11.61 13.71 45.63
N ASP A 566 11.19 13.92 46.88
CA ASP A 566 11.88 13.36 48.06
C ASP A 566 11.77 11.83 48.12
N GLU A 567 10.66 11.25 47.66
CA GLU A 567 10.47 9.80 47.59
C GLU A 567 11.32 9.15 46.49
N ILE A 568 11.42 9.78 45.32
CA ILE A 568 12.28 9.35 44.22
C ILE A 568 13.74 9.38 44.67
N ALA A 569 14.20 10.48 45.28
CA ALA A 569 15.58 10.60 45.77
C ALA A 569 15.93 9.52 46.81
N LYS A 570 15.01 9.16 47.71
CA LYS A 570 15.21 8.07 48.68
C LYS A 570 15.27 6.69 48.02
N LEU A 571 14.47 6.46 46.99
CA LEU A 571 14.48 5.19 46.24
C LEU A 571 15.78 5.04 45.44
N GLU A 572 16.29 6.12 44.84
CA GLU A 572 17.59 6.14 44.16
C GLU A 572 18.75 5.86 45.13
N GLU A 573 18.78 6.53 46.29
CA GLU A 573 19.80 6.28 47.33
C GLU A 573 19.74 4.83 47.85
N TYR A 574 18.52 4.28 48.00
CA TYR A 574 18.35 2.89 48.40
C TYR A 574 18.82 1.91 47.32
N LEU A 575 18.64 2.25 46.03
CA LEU A 575 19.12 1.44 44.91
C LEU A 575 20.65 1.38 44.89
N GLU A 576 21.34 2.51 45.09
CA GLU A 576 22.80 2.56 45.19
C GLU A 576 23.31 1.67 46.35
N VAL A 577 22.64 1.72 47.50
CA VAL A 577 22.98 0.86 48.65
C VAL A 577 22.75 -0.63 48.33
N LEU A 578 21.67 -0.98 47.62
CA LEU A 578 21.42 -2.37 47.20
C LEU A 578 22.48 -2.85 46.20
N GLU A 579 22.90 -2.02 45.26
CA GLU A 579 23.97 -2.35 44.32
C GLU A 579 25.31 -2.58 45.01
N GLU A 580 25.67 -1.75 46.00
CA GLU A 580 26.84 -2.00 46.84
C GLU A 580 26.75 -3.32 47.60
N ARG A 581 25.55 -3.68 48.09
CA ARG A 581 25.33 -4.94 48.82
C ARG A 581 25.42 -6.15 47.89
N ILE A 582 24.92 -6.05 46.66
CA ILE A 582 25.04 -7.09 45.63
C ILE A 582 26.52 -7.33 45.27
N LEU A 583 27.29 -6.25 45.07
CA LEU A 583 28.73 -6.33 44.79
C LEU A 583 29.51 -7.02 45.92
N ARG A 584 29.13 -6.77 47.19
CA ARG A 584 29.74 -7.41 48.37
C ARG A 584 29.27 -8.85 48.60
N ALA A 585 28.12 -9.25 48.07
CA ALA A 585 27.51 -10.58 48.26
C ALA A 585 27.85 -11.60 47.15
N SER A 586 28.88 -11.35 46.34
CA SER A 586 29.26 -12.17 45.18
C SER A 586 29.53 -13.66 45.47
N THR A 587 29.78 -14.05 46.71
CA THR A 587 30.06 -15.44 47.11
C THR A 587 28.87 -16.19 47.73
N ASP A 588 27.74 -15.53 48.01
CA ASP A 588 26.58 -16.12 48.68
C ASP A 588 25.35 -16.07 47.76
N PHE A 589 25.12 -17.16 47.02
CA PHE A 589 24.09 -17.27 45.98
C PHE A 589 22.66 -17.04 46.51
N ILE A 590 22.39 -17.40 47.77
CA ILE A 590 21.06 -17.22 48.38
C ILE A 590 20.80 -15.73 48.65
N LYS A 591 21.78 -15.03 49.27
CA LYS A 591 21.69 -13.59 49.52
C LYS A 591 21.68 -12.77 48.24
N LEU A 592 22.38 -13.23 47.20
CA LEU A 592 22.40 -12.55 45.91
C LEU A 592 21.01 -12.56 45.28
N ASN A 593 20.30 -13.69 45.32
CA ASN A 593 18.95 -13.80 44.78
C ASN A 593 17.91 -12.99 45.56
N GLU A 594 18.05 -12.89 46.89
CA GLU A 594 17.22 -12.01 47.72
C GLU A 594 17.46 -10.53 47.40
N LEU A 595 18.73 -10.11 47.27
CA LEU A 595 19.09 -8.72 46.96
C LEU A 595 18.72 -8.32 45.52
N THR A 596 18.81 -9.23 44.54
CA THR A 596 18.34 -8.95 43.18
C THR A 596 16.83 -8.78 43.13
N LYS A 597 16.09 -9.56 43.91
CA LYS A 597 14.63 -9.41 44.00
C LYS A 597 14.23 -8.11 44.70
N GLU A 598 14.91 -7.74 45.79
CA GLU A 598 14.71 -6.44 46.46
C GLU A 598 15.06 -5.27 45.52
N LYS A 599 16.08 -5.44 44.66
CA LYS A 599 16.41 -4.45 43.63
C LYS A 599 15.30 -4.32 42.60
N GLU A 600 14.83 -5.41 42.02
CA GLU A 600 13.71 -5.40 41.04
C GLU A 600 12.44 -4.75 41.63
N GLU A 601 12.08 -5.07 42.89
CA GLU A 601 10.93 -4.45 43.57
C GLU A 601 11.13 -2.95 43.81
N THR A 602 12.37 -2.50 44.06
CA THR A 602 12.70 -1.09 44.25
C THR A 602 12.71 -0.33 42.93
N GLU A 603 13.23 -0.93 41.85
CA GLU A 603 13.19 -0.37 40.48
C GLU A 603 11.74 -0.18 40.01
N GLN A 604 10.87 -1.17 40.25
CA GLN A 604 9.45 -1.06 39.89
C GLN A 604 8.75 0.07 40.64
N ARG A 605 9.03 0.24 41.95
CA ARG A 605 8.49 1.37 42.73
C ARG A 605 9.03 2.72 42.26
N LEU A 606 10.28 2.78 41.83
CA LEU A 606 10.86 4.00 41.26
C LEU A 606 10.16 4.39 39.97
N GLU A 607 9.93 3.42 39.07
CA GLU A 607 9.22 3.63 37.80
C GLU A 607 7.78 4.15 38.04
N GLU A 608 7.01 3.52 38.94
CA GLU A 608 5.66 3.98 39.31
C GLU A 608 5.64 5.42 39.83
N ARG A 609 6.65 5.82 40.61
CA ARG A 609 6.76 7.19 41.15
C ARG A 609 7.21 8.20 40.10
N MET A 610 8.09 7.81 39.19
CA MET A 610 8.50 8.62 38.03
C MET A 610 7.34 8.89 37.09
N ASP A 611 6.53 7.86 36.77
CA ASP A 611 5.32 8.01 35.95
C ASP A 611 4.29 8.95 36.59
N ARG A 612 4.12 8.82 37.91
CA ARG A 612 3.23 9.68 38.68
C ARG A 612 3.75 11.13 38.71
N TRP A 613 5.06 11.35 38.80
CA TRP A 613 5.66 12.70 38.71
C TRP A 613 5.48 13.31 37.32
N MET A 614 5.72 12.54 36.24
CA MET A 614 5.49 12.99 34.86
C MET A 614 4.04 13.41 34.64
N TYR A 615 3.08 12.63 35.16
CA TYR A 615 1.66 12.99 35.11
C TYR A 615 1.36 14.32 35.80
N LEU A 616 1.92 14.53 37.01
CA LEU A 616 1.71 15.77 37.77
C LEU A 616 2.38 16.97 37.09
N GLU A 617 3.52 16.78 36.44
CA GLU A 617 4.23 17.82 35.68
C GLU A 617 3.47 18.20 34.39
N GLU A 618 2.91 17.22 33.68
CA GLU A 618 2.03 17.48 32.54
C GLU A 618 0.76 18.22 32.97
N LEU A 619 0.17 17.84 34.11
CA LEU A 619 -0.99 18.52 34.68
C LEU A 619 -0.64 19.97 35.07
N LYS A 620 0.54 20.21 35.64
CA LYS A 620 1.07 21.56 35.92
C LYS A 620 1.20 22.38 34.64
N GLY A 621 1.79 21.82 33.59
CA GLY A 621 1.96 22.50 32.30
C GLY A 621 0.62 22.86 31.65
N ARG A 622 -0.40 21.99 31.78
CA ARG A 622 -1.78 22.27 31.34
C ARG A 622 -2.48 23.34 32.17
N ILE A 623 -2.12 23.49 33.45
CA ILE A 623 -2.61 24.57 34.33
C ILE A 623 -1.92 25.90 34.00
N GLU A 624 -0.62 25.90 33.73
CA GLU A 624 0.15 27.11 33.39
C GLU A 624 -0.16 27.67 31.99
N SER A 625 -0.65 26.82 31.09
CA SER A 625 -1.08 27.22 29.73
C SER A 625 -2.52 27.74 29.63
N GLN A 626 -3.28 27.73 30.73
CA GLN A 626 -4.61 28.35 30.88
C GLN A 626 -4.55 29.72 31.57
#